data_AF-A0A388NZX8-F1
#
_entry.id   AF-A0A388NZX8-F1
#
_cell.length_a   1.000
_cell.length_b   1.000
_cell.length_c   1.000
_cell.angle_alpha   90.00
_cell.angle_beta   90.00
_cell.angle_gamma   90.00
#
_symmetry.space_group_name_H-M   'P 1'
#
loop_
_entity.id
_entity.type
_entity.pdbx_description
1 polymer ?
#
loop_
_entity_poly.entity_id
_entity_poly.type
_entity_poly.pdbx_seq_one_letter_code
_entity_poly.pdbx_strand_id
1 'polypeptide(L)'
;MWSACAVMAGLSQGGGVGLSLANWMVHGDPGADIWGMDVARYGDFATLEFTNAKVRENYSRRFRITFPNEELTAARPLHTTPIYDRLLSHNAVMGAGFGLEHPLWFQDKGKEPIEDVTFYRSNAFNNVGEESRAVRERVGFSEASNFAKYKVSGAGSSVWLQGLFTNALPKLVARR
;
A
#
# COMPACT_ATOMS: atom_id res chain seq x y z
N MET A 1 14.84 3.69 -19.04
CA MET A 1 13.93 4.75 -19.55
C MET A 1 13.44 5.54 -18.35
N TRP A 2 13.35 6.86 -18.45
CA TRP A 2 12.93 7.75 -17.36
C TRP A 2 11.59 8.40 -17.71
N SER A 3 10.77 8.75 -16.71
CA SER A 3 9.47 9.41 -16.92
C SER A 3 9.25 10.56 -15.94
N ALA A 4 8.78 11.70 -16.45
CA ALA A 4 8.31 12.84 -15.67
C ALA A 4 7.03 13.39 -16.33
N CYS A 5 5.92 12.69 -16.13
CA CYS A 5 4.61 13.04 -16.67
C CYS A 5 3.58 13.30 -15.57
N ALA A 6 2.45 13.90 -15.93
CA ALA A 6 1.31 14.12 -15.04
C ALA A 6 1.64 14.89 -13.74
N VAL A 7 2.56 15.86 -13.82
CA VAL A 7 2.88 16.78 -12.70
C VAL A 7 1.68 17.71 -12.48
N MET A 8 0.88 17.39 -11.46
CA MET A 8 -0.46 17.94 -11.23
C MET A 8 -0.50 19.46 -11.03
N ALA A 9 0.54 20.04 -10.44
CA ALA A 9 0.77 21.49 -10.42
C ALA A 9 2.08 21.81 -11.16
N GLY A 10 2.15 21.45 -12.45
CA GLY A 10 3.36 21.49 -13.26
C GLY A 10 4.16 22.79 -13.19
N LEU A 11 3.50 23.95 -13.11
CA LEU A 11 4.19 25.24 -12.97
C LEU A 11 4.92 25.37 -11.62
N SER A 12 4.29 25.01 -10.50
CA SER A 12 4.87 25.17 -9.16
C SER A 12 5.75 23.99 -8.72
N GLN A 13 5.49 22.79 -9.23
CA GLN A 13 6.19 21.56 -8.86
C GLN A 13 7.27 21.15 -9.88
N GLY A 14 7.20 21.65 -11.12
CA GLY A 14 8.05 21.20 -12.23
C GLY A 14 9.55 21.36 -11.96
N GLY A 15 9.96 22.45 -11.32
CA GLY A 15 11.35 22.67 -10.94
C GLY A 15 11.89 21.60 -9.98
N GLY A 16 11.10 21.22 -8.96
CA GLY A 16 11.48 20.19 -8.00
C GLY A 16 11.52 18.79 -8.61
N VAL A 17 10.54 18.45 -9.47
CA VAL A 17 10.54 17.18 -10.21
C VAL A 17 11.74 17.09 -11.16
N GLY A 18 12.06 18.18 -11.86
CA GLY A 18 13.21 18.25 -12.76
C GLY A 18 14.54 18.06 -12.02
N LEU A 19 14.71 18.73 -10.87
CA LEU A 19 15.90 18.57 -10.02
C LEU A 19 16.04 17.12 -9.52
N SER A 20 14.95 16.53 -9.01
CA SER A 20 14.96 15.15 -8.50
C SER A 20 15.34 14.17 -9.59
N LEU A 21 14.78 14.32 -10.79
CA LEU A 21 15.09 13.45 -11.93
C LEU A 21 16.54 13.62 -12.41
N ALA A 22 17.03 14.86 -12.50
CA ALA A 22 18.41 15.15 -12.89
C ALA A 22 19.41 14.54 -11.90
N ASN A 23 19.18 14.72 -10.60
CA ASN A 23 19.99 14.08 -9.55
C ASN A 23 19.99 12.56 -9.71
N TRP A 24 18.82 11.97 -9.93
CA TRP A 24 18.71 10.53 -10.06
C TRP A 24 19.47 9.99 -11.28
N MET A 25 19.41 10.70 -12.41
CA MET A 25 20.16 10.35 -13.63
C MET A 25 21.68 10.44 -13.44
N VAL A 26 22.17 11.47 -12.73
CA VAL A 26 23.61 11.74 -12.62
C VAL A 26 24.25 10.96 -11.46
N HIS A 27 23.54 10.83 -10.34
CA HIS A 27 24.08 10.32 -9.09
C HIS A 27 23.51 8.96 -8.67
N GLY A 28 22.46 8.47 -9.34
CA GLY A 28 21.75 7.25 -8.94
C GLY A 28 20.83 7.43 -7.73
N ASP A 29 20.71 8.65 -7.21
CA ASP A 29 19.89 9.02 -6.05
C ASP A 29 19.16 10.35 -6.34
N PRO A 30 17.83 10.44 -6.14
CA PRO A 30 17.06 11.66 -6.37
C PRO A 30 17.36 12.81 -5.38
N GLY A 31 17.98 12.51 -4.24
CA GLY A 31 18.33 13.45 -3.16
C GLY A 31 17.21 13.69 -2.14
N ALA A 32 16.04 13.07 -2.33
CA ALA A 32 14.88 13.14 -1.45
C ALA A 32 14.03 11.87 -1.56
N ASP A 33 13.16 11.62 -0.58
CA ASP A 33 12.16 10.56 -0.71
C ASP A 33 11.07 10.98 -1.71
N ILE A 34 11.08 10.32 -2.86
CA ILE A 34 10.15 10.56 -3.97
C ILE A 34 9.23 9.37 -4.22
N TRP A 35 9.10 8.43 -3.27
CA TRP A 35 8.29 7.22 -3.45
C TRP A 35 6.84 7.54 -3.91
N GLY A 36 6.26 8.61 -3.37
CA GLY A 36 4.94 9.10 -3.78
C GLY A 36 4.84 9.54 -5.24
N MET A 37 5.95 9.71 -5.96
CA MET A 37 6.01 10.11 -7.37
C MET A 37 6.55 9.01 -8.28
N ASP A 38 7.02 7.89 -7.73
CA ASP A 38 7.61 6.80 -8.49
C ASP A 38 6.54 6.09 -9.34
N VAL A 39 6.87 5.84 -10.62
CA VAL A 39 6.00 5.10 -11.54
C VAL A 39 5.83 3.63 -11.14
N ALA A 40 6.81 3.05 -10.43
CA ALA A 40 6.79 1.66 -9.95
C ALA A 40 5.75 1.41 -8.85
N ARG A 41 5.11 2.47 -8.31
CA ARG A 41 3.99 2.33 -7.37
C ARG A 41 2.71 1.79 -8.01
N TYR A 42 2.67 1.69 -9.33
CA TYR A 42 1.60 1.06 -10.10
C TYR A 42 2.06 -0.28 -10.67
N GLY A 43 1.11 -1.18 -10.92
CA GLY A 43 1.33 -2.44 -11.62
C GLY A 43 0.31 -2.65 -12.73
N ASP A 44 0.24 -3.87 -13.25
CA ASP A 44 -0.65 -4.23 -14.36
C ASP A 44 -2.15 -4.00 -14.06
N PHE A 45 -2.50 -3.87 -12.77
CA PHE A 45 -3.85 -3.53 -12.31
C PHE A 45 -4.29 -2.11 -12.71
N ALA A 46 -3.35 -1.22 -13.01
CA ALA A 46 -3.62 0.18 -13.35
C ALA A 46 -4.06 0.33 -14.83
N THR A 47 -5.12 -0.39 -15.22
CA THR A 47 -5.70 -0.33 -16.56
C THR A 47 -6.30 1.05 -16.87
N LEU A 48 -6.73 1.27 -18.11
CA LEU A 48 -7.40 2.50 -18.51
C LEU A 48 -8.70 2.72 -17.74
N GLU A 49 -9.47 1.66 -17.47
CA GLU A 49 -10.72 1.69 -16.71
C GLU A 49 -10.45 2.09 -15.25
N PHE A 50 -9.49 1.43 -14.60
CA PHE A 50 -9.07 1.76 -13.24
C PHE A 50 -8.60 3.21 -13.14
N THR A 51 -7.71 3.61 -14.06
CA THR A 51 -7.16 4.97 -14.11
C THR A 51 -8.26 6.00 -14.30
N ASN A 52 -9.21 5.78 -15.22
CA ASN A 52 -10.34 6.70 -15.43
C ASN A 52 -11.20 6.87 -14.18
N ALA A 53 -11.54 5.78 -13.50
CA ALA A 53 -12.34 5.83 -12.28
C ALA A 53 -11.60 6.58 -11.15
N LYS A 54 -10.33 6.24 -10.89
CA LYS A 54 -9.54 6.87 -9.83
C LYS A 54 -9.21 8.33 -10.11
N VAL A 55 -8.93 8.71 -11.36
CA VAL A 55 -8.66 10.11 -11.72
C VAL A 55 -9.91 10.96 -11.49
N ARG A 56 -11.11 10.48 -11.88
CA ARG A 56 -12.38 11.19 -11.64
C ARG A 56 -12.63 11.39 -10.15
N GLU A 57 -12.44 10.34 -9.35
CA GLU A 57 -12.59 10.41 -7.90
C GLU A 57 -11.62 11.42 -7.28
N ASN A 58 -10.32 11.34 -7.59
CA ASN A 58 -9.31 12.27 -7.07
C ASN A 58 -9.59 13.72 -7.50
N TYR A 59 -9.96 13.94 -8.76
CA TYR A 59 -10.25 15.28 -9.25
C TYR A 59 -11.50 15.88 -8.60
N SER A 60 -12.56 15.09 -8.42
CA SER A 60 -13.78 15.53 -7.72
C SER A 60 -13.53 15.96 -6.27
N ARG A 61 -12.43 15.49 -5.68
CA ARG A 61 -12.02 15.74 -4.30
C ARG A 61 -10.95 16.82 -4.14
N ARG A 62 -10.55 17.52 -5.21
CA ARG A 62 -9.34 18.39 -5.24
C ARG A 62 -9.27 19.50 -4.19
N PHE A 63 -10.37 19.87 -3.55
CA PHE A 63 -10.39 20.84 -2.45
C PHE A 63 -11.17 20.36 -1.23
N ARG A 64 -11.41 19.04 -1.14
CA ARG A 64 -12.02 18.45 0.04
C ARG A 64 -10.95 18.20 1.11
N ILE A 65 -11.37 18.30 2.36
CA ILE A 65 -10.57 17.82 3.48
C ILE A 65 -10.38 16.32 3.30
N THR A 66 -9.13 15.86 3.31
CA THR A 66 -8.78 14.45 3.37
C THR A 66 -8.52 14.10 4.82
N PHE A 67 -9.20 13.08 5.33
CA PHE A 67 -9.03 12.63 6.71
C PHE A 67 -8.00 11.52 6.80
N PRO A 68 -7.31 11.36 7.94
CA PRO A 68 -6.54 10.15 8.22
C PRO A 68 -7.41 8.90 8.07
N ASN A 69 -6.81 7.80 7.61
CA ASN A 69 -7.46 6.51 7.35
C ASN A 69 -8.61 6.53 6.33
N GLU A 70 -8.80 7.63 5.60
CA GLU A 70 -9.87 7.71 4.62
C GLU A 70 -9.62 6.80 3.42
N GLU A 71 -10.50 5.83 3.25
CA GLU A 71 -10.49 4.92 2.11
C GLU A 71 -11.36 5.44 0.97
N LEU A 72 -10.82 5.36 -0.23
CA LEU A 72 -11.49 5.78 -1.46
C LEU A 72 -12.07 4.57 -2.19
N THR A 73 -13.35 4.63 -2.56
CA THR A 73 -14.13 3.46 -3.00
C THR A 73 -14.19 3.27 -4.51
N ALA A 74 -13.83 4.27 -5.32
CA ALA A 74 -13.88 4.10 -6.76
C ALA A 74 -12.92 3.00 -7.24
N ALA A 75 -13.40 2.18 -8.19
CA ALA A 75 -12.72 1.03 -8.75
C ALA A 75 -12.43 -0.12 -7.76
N ARG A 76 -13.21 -0.22 -6.67
CA ARG A 76 -13.10 -1.31 -5.68
C ARG A 76 -14.37 -2.15 -5.60
N PRO A 77 -14.26 -3.46 -5.27
CA PRO A 77 -13.01 -4.22 -5.13
C PRO A 77 -12.34 -4.48 -6.48
N LEU A 78 -11.00 -4.49 -6.53
CA LEU A 78 -10.23 -4.78 -7.76
C LEU A 78 -9.63 -6.18 -7.75
N HIS A 79 -8.69 -6.43 -6.83
CA HIS A 79 -8.16 -7.76 -6.56
C HIS A 79 -8.53 -8.18 -5.15
N THR A 80 -8.86 -9.45 -4.98
CA THR A 80 -9.22 -10.05 -3.69
C THR A 80 -8.41 -11.33 -3.47
N THR A 81 -8.25 -11.69 -2.20
CA THR A 81 -7.60 -12.94 -1.81
C THR A 81 -8.64 -14.06 -1.69
N PRO A 82 -8.23 -15.35 -1.72
CA PRO A 82 -9.19 -16.47 -1.60
C PRO A 82 -10.01 -16.50 -0.31
N ILE A 83 -9.62 -15.72 0.71
CA ILE A 83 -10.34 -15.63 1.98
C ILE A 83 -11.16 -14.34 2.12
N TYR A 84 -11.23 -13.51 1.08
CA TYR A 84 -11.94 -12.22 1.09
C TYR A 84 -13.37 -12.33 1.62
N ASP A 85 -14.16 -13.28 1.11
CA ASP A 85 -15.55 -13.48 1.56
C ASP A 85 -15.63 -13.90 3.03
N ARG A 86 -14.64 -14.64 3.54
CA ARG A 86 -14.55 -15.00 4.96
C ARG A 86 -14.27 -13.76 5.80
N LEU A 87 -13.36 -12.89 5.36
CA LEU A 87 -13.06 -11.63 6.04
C LEU A 87 -14.32 -10.75 6.12
N LEU A 88 -15.05 -10.61 5.01
CA LEU A 88 -16.33 -9.89 4.99
C LEU A 88 -17.36 -10.51 5.94
N SER A 89 -17.46 -11.84 6.00
CA SER A 89 -18.37 -12.53 6.93
C SER A 89 -18.05 -12.29 8.42
N HIS A 90 -16.83 -11.84 8.71
CA HIS A 90 -16.37 -11.42 10.03
C HIS A 90 -16.42 -9.89 10.23
N ASN A 91 -17.18 -9.17 9.40
CA ASN A 91 -17.36 -7.71 9.47
C ASN A 91 -16.04 -6.92 9.28
N ALA A 92 -15.15 -7.38 8.40
CA ALA A 92 -13.93 -6.64 8.08
C ALA A 92 -14.24 -5.28 7.42
N VAL A 93 -13.59 -4.23 7.93
CA VAL A 93 -13.49 -2.93 7.27
C VAL A 93 -12.32 -3.01 6.29
N MET A 94 -12.62 -2.96 4.99
CA MET A 94 -11.63 -3.24 3.94
C MET A 94 -10.93 -1.97 3.45
N GLY A 95 -9.61 -2.04 3.32
CA GLY A 95 -8.77 -1.07 2.62
C GLY A 95 -8.18 -1.66 1.35
N ALA A 96 -7.54 -0.84 0.52
CA ALA A 96 -6.86 -1.29 -0.69
C ALA A 96 -5.40 -0.81 -0.75
N GLY A 97 -4.49 -1.74 -1.01
CA GLY A 97 -3.07 -1.47 -1.20
C GLY A 97 -2.58 -2.13 -2.48
N PHE A 98 -1.93 -1.36 -3.37
CA PHE A 98 -1.43 -1.85 -4.66
C PHE A 98 -2.47 -2.69 -5.46
N GLY A 99 -3.73 -2.22 -5.45
CA GLY A 99 -4.85 -2.88 -6.14
C GLY A 99 -5.48 -4.07 -5.40
N LEU A 100 -4.90 -4.52 -4.28
CA LEU A 100 -5.39 -5.65 -3.50
C LEU A 100 -6.17 -5.18 -2.26
N GLU A 101 -7.38 -5.72 -2.11
CA GLU A 101 -8.19 -5.58 -0.89
C GLU A 101 -7.54 -6.30 0.29
N HIS A 102 -7.50 -5.64 1.44
CA HIS A 102 -7.03 -6.22 2.70
C HIS A 102 -7.80 -5.64 3.90
N PRO A 103 -7.99 -6.42 4.98
CA PRO A 103 -8.71 -5.93 6.15
C PRO A 103 -7.86 -4.91 6.90
N LEU A 104 -8.45 -3.77 7.25
CA LEU A 104 -7.85 -2.76 8.12
C LEU A 104 -8.08 -3.09 9.59
N TRP A 105 -9.32 -3.47 9.92
CA TRP A 105 -9.79 -3.90 11.24
C TRP A 105 -11.15 -4.59 11.11
N PHE A 106 -11.67 -5.17 12.20
CA PHE A 106 -12.95 -5.88 12.21
C PHE A 106 -13.98 -5.16 13.09
N GLN A 107 -15.10 -4.80 12.46
CA GLN A 107 -16.22 -4.13 13.11
C GLN A 107 -17.08 -5.11 13.91
N ASP A 108 -17.81 -4.59 14.90
CA ASP A 108 -18.78 -5.36 15.66
C ASP A 108 -19.83 -6.00 14.74
N LYS A 109 -20.18 -7.25 15.05
CA LYS A 109 -21.19 -7.99 14.30
C LYS A 109 -22.51 -7.23 14.25
N GLY A 110 -23.04 -7.05 13.04
CA GLY A 110 -24.31 -6.38 12.79
C GLY A 110 -24.23 -4.87 12.61
N LYS A 111 -23.04 -4.27 12.75
CA LYS A 111 -22.79 -2.88 12.32
C LYS A 111 -22.23 -2.84 10.91
N GLU A 112 -22.49 -1.72 10.23
CA GLU A 112 -21.89 -1.40 8.93
C GLU A 112 -20.35 -1.39 9.05
N PRO A 113 -19.60 -2.11 8.20
CA PRO A 113 -18.15 -2.20 8.25
C PRO A 113 -17.49 -0.96 7.64
N ILE A 114 -17.69 0.19 8.29
CA ILE A 114 -17.15 1.49 7.87
C ILE A 114 -16.39 2.16 9.02
N GLU A 115 -15.34 2.91 8.68
CA GLU A 115 -14.66 3.78 9.62
C GLU A 115 -15.23 5.20 9.55
N ASP A 116 -15.60 5.73 10.72
CA ASP A 116 -16.02 7.12 10.88
C ASP A 116 -14.76 8.01 10.91
N VAL A 117 -14.32 8.42 9.72
CA VAL A 117 -13.06 9.18 9.55
C VAL A 117 -13.08 10.49 10.31
N THR A 118 -12.00 10.75 11.04
CA THR A 118 -11.87 11.91 11.92
C THR A 118 -10.40 12.24 12.16
N PHE A 119 -10.12 13.47 12.62
CA PHE A 119 -8.78 13.83 13.10
C PHE A 119 -8.49 13.33 14.53
N TYR A 120 -9.48 12.75 15.19
CA TYR A 120 -9.38 12.19 16.54
C TYR A 120 -9.37 10.65 16.49
N ARG A 121 -9.65 10.01 17.63
CA ARG A 121 -9.88 8.55 17.66
C ARG A 121 -11.20 8.24 16.95
N SER A 122 -11.15 7.42 15.92
CA SER A 122 -12.32 6.93 15.18
C SER A 122 -13.05 5.83 15.95
N ASN A 123 -14.18 5.39 15.39
CA ASN A 123 -14.93 4.23 15.88
C ASN A 123 -14.12 2.92 15.89
N ALA A 124 -13.00 2.85 15.16
CA ALA A 124 -12.09 1.70 15.14
C ALA A 124 -11.29 1.52 16.44
N PHE A 125 -11.13 2.58 17.26
CA PHE A 125 -10.14 2.60 18.34
C PHE A 125 -10.29 1.45 19.36
N ASN A 126 -11.52 1.18 19.79
CA ASN A 126 -11.77 0.11 20.76
C ASN A 126 -11.58 -1.27 20.12
N ASN A 127 -12.07 -1.47 18.90
CA ASN A 127 -11.96 -2.73 18.16
C ASN A 127 -10.50 -3.11 17.90
N VAL A 128 -9.69 -2.17 17.40
CA VAL A 128 -8.24 -2.37 17.22
C VAL A 128 -7.54 -2.63 18.56
N GLY A 129 -7.99 -1.99 19.64
CA GLY A 129 -7.52 -2.26 21.00
C GLY A 129 -7.80 -3.70 21.44
N GLU A 130 -9.00 -4.20 21.18
CA GLU A 130 -9.36 -5.60 21.46
C GLU A 130 -8.61 -6.59 20.58
N GLU A 131 -8.42 -6.30 19.29
CA GLU A 131 -7.60 -7.12 18.38
C GLU A 131 -6.16 -7.22 18.88
N SER A 132 -5.57 -6.09 19.26
CA SER A 132 -4.22 -6.02 19.83
C SER A 132 -4.10 -6.84 21.12
N ARG A 133 -5.10 -6.74 22.01
CA ARG A 133 -5.17 -7.54 23.24
C ARG A 133 -5.34 -9.02 22.94
N ALA A 134 -6.15 -9.37 21.94
CA ALA A 134 -6.36 -10.75 21.52
C ALA A 134 -5.07 -11.40 21.02
N VAL A 135 -4.27 -10.70 20.22
CA VAL A 135 -2.95 -11.18 19.78
C VAL A 135 -2.00 -11.33 20.98
N ARG A 136 -2.04 -10.38 21.92
CA ARG A 136 -1.16 -10.36 23.11
C ARG A 136 -1.46 -11.50 24.08
N GLU A 137 -2.73 -11.79 24.32
CA GLU A 137 -3.19 -12.66 25.40
C GLU A 137 -3.71 -14.03 24.92
N ARG A 138 -3.97 -14.17 23.62
CA ARG A 138 -4.57 -15.37 23.01
C ARG A 138 -3.86 -15.70 21.70
N VAL A 139 -4.63 -15.87 20.62
CA VAL A 139 -4.14 -16.13 19.27
C VAL A 139 -4.87 -15.17 18.35
N GLY A 140 -4.12 -14.48 17.48
CA GLY A 140 -4.67 -13.65 16.43
C GLY A 140 -4.33 -14.20 15.05
N PHE A 141 -5.17 -13.86 14.09
CA PHE A 141 -4.95 -14.10 12.68
C PHE A 141 -4.82 -12.76 11.96
N SER A 142 -3.79 -12.61 11.14
CA SER A 142 -3.62 -11.45 10.27
C SER A 142 -3.20 -11.95 8.90
N GLU A 143 -3.76 -11.33 7.87
CA GLU A 143 -3.42 -11.65 6.48
C GLU A 143 -2.17 -10.88 6.05
N ALA A 144 -1.18 -11.59 5.53
CA ALA A 144 0.04 -11.01 4.94
C ALA A 144 0.07 -11.15 3.40
N SER A 145 -1.10 -11.37 2.78
CA SER A 145 -1.23 -11.57 1.34
C SER A 145 -0.82 -10.34 0.54
N ASN A 146 -1.02 -9.14 1.10
CA ASN A 146 -0.70 -7.83 0.54
C ASN A 146 0.80 -7.49 0.55
N PHE A 147 1.67 -8.33 1.14
CA PHE A 147 3.11 -8.13 1.06
C PHE A 147 3.67 -8.52 -0.30
N ALA A 148 4.61 -7.72 -0.80
CA ALA A 148 5.41 -8.04 -1.98
C ALA A 148 6.26 -9.30 -1.71
N LYS A 149 6.24 -10.24 -2.65
CA LYS A 149 6.94 -11.53 -2.53
C LYS A 149 7.83 -11.71 -3.74
N TYR A 150 9.13 -11.87 -3.50
CA TYR A 150 10.13 -12.09 -4.54
C TYR A 150 10.81 -13.44 -4.34
N LYS A 151 10.99 -14.19 -5.43
CA LYS A 151 11.78 -15.42 -5.46
C LYS A 151 13.03 -15.18 -6.29
N VAL A 152 14.19 -15.32 -5.66
CA VAL A 152 15.50 -15.19 -6.31
C VAL A 152 16.15 -16.57 -6.32
N SER A 153 16.57 -17.02 -7.49
CA SER A 153 17.14 -18.37 -7.67
C SER A 153 18.22 -18.36 -8.76
N GLY A 154 19.09 -19.37 -8.74
CA GLY A 154 20.19 -19.51 -9.68
C GLY A 154 21.57 -19.43 -9.02
N ALA A 155 22.60 -19.85 -9.76
CA ALA A 155 23.98 -19.72 -9.35
C ALA A 155 24.33 -18.23 -9.14
N GLY A 156 24.98 -17.90 -8.03
CA GLY A 156 25.34 -16.52 -7.68
C GLY A 156 24.25 -15.68 -7.01
N SER A 157 23.04 -16.23 -6.80
CA SER A 157 21.94 -15.52 -6.12
C SER A 157 22.31 -15.00 -4.74
N SER A 158 23.04 -15.78 -3.93
CA SER A 158 23.54 -15.35 -2.62
C SER A 158 24.53 -14.19 -2.72
N VAL A 159 25.47 -14.25 -3.67
CA VAL A 159 26.46 -13.19 -3.88
C VAL A 159 25.78 -11.88 -4.30
N TRP A 160 24.82 -11.95 -5.21
CA TRP A 160 24.03 -10.80 -5.64
C TRP A 160 23.22 -10.20 -4.49
N LEU A 161 22.50 -11.02 -3.72
CA LEU A 161 21.72 -10.55 -2.55
C LEU A 161 22.62 -9.91 -1.49
N GLN A 162 23.83 -10.45 -1.27
CA GLN A 162 24.80 -9.89 -0.33
C GLN A 162 25.34 -8.52 -0.77
N GLY A 163 25.34 -8.22 -2.08
CA GLY A 163 25.67 -6.90 -2.60
C GLY A 163 24.54 -5.87 -2.47
N LEU A 164 23.30 -6.32 -2.25
CA LEU A 164 22.12 -5.45 -2.10
C LEU A 164 21.80 -5.14 -0.64
N PHE A 165 21.92 -6.13 0.25
CA PHE A 165 21.58 -5.99 1.66
C PHE A 165 22.79 -5.68 2.53
N THR A 166 22.59 -4.83 3.53
CA THR A 166 23.61 -4.49 4.52
C THR A 166 23.75 -5.53 5.64
N ASN A 167 22.73 -6.37 5.84
CA ASN A 167 22.77 -7.46 6.82
C ASN A 167 23.36 -8.73 6.21
N ALA A 168 23.89 -9.62 7.06
CA ALA A 168 24.33 -10.94 6.63
C ALA A 168 23.13 -11.76 6.15
N LEU A 169 23.32 -12.50 5.05
CA LEU A 169 22.29 -13.44 4.61
C LEU A 169 22.06 -14.54 5.66
N PRO A 170 20.81 -14.97 5.87
CA PRO A 170 20.50 -16.04 6.80
C PRO A 170 21.20 -17.33 6.37
N LYS A 171 21.77 -18.06 7.34
CA LYS A 171 22.38 -19.36 7.09
C LYS A 171 21.32 -20.33 6.56
N LEU A 172 21.67 -21.10 5.55
CA LEU A 172 20.84 -22.22 5.09
C LEU A 172 20.81 -23.27 6.19
N VAL A 173 19.76 -23.26 7.02
CA VAL A 173 19.47 -24.38 7.90
C VAL A 173 18.84 -25.45 7.01
N ALA A 174 19.50 -26.60 6.89
CA ALA A 174 18.90 -27.76 6.21
C ALA A 174 17.51 -28.00 6.84
N ARG A 175 16.46 -27.96 6.01
CA ARG A 175 15.11 -28.32 6.48
C ARG A 175 15.18 -29.73 7.04
N ARG A 176 14.83 -29.90 8.32
CA ARG A 176 14.48 -31.21 8.88
C ARG A 176 13.21 -31.71 8.24
#